data_AF-A0A965WZ54-F1
#
_entry.id   AF-A0A965WZ54-F1
#
_cell.length_a   1.000
_cell.length_b   1.000
_cell.length_c   1.000
_cell.angle_alpha   90.00
_cell.angle_beta   90.00
_cell.angle_gamma   90.00
#
_symmetry.space_group_name_H-M   'P 1'
#
loop_
_entity.id
_entity.type
_entity.pdbx_description
1 polymer ?
#
loop_
_entity_poly.entity_id
_entity_poly.type
_entity_poly.pdbx_seq_one_letter_code
_entity_poly.pdbx_strand_id
1 'polypeptide(L)'
;MDTAAILTGFGQYLRYLTRPVDSIRQAVQYLNPHRLLVVSLIHAALGGLAMIRVDQLGTLDLLLQLTQVHLAANPFIAGIFLFIQGAGLALVFDWLLILVTHLTLQYVFKAPFALTRVAASFVPVIFYLALFQLLALMSLTLVPVSSLLTLAAGLAIALLVLYLAIRQLTGFDENRCFVLVTFVIVVFTSLVSLVVNLAMPVLMLLLEQSLPL
;
A
#
# COMPACT_ATOMS: atom_id res chain seq x y z
N MET A 1 -24.32 -1.29 -18.35
CA MET A 1 -23.04 -0.82 -17.79
C MET A 1 -22.57 0.33 -18.66
N ASP A 2 -22.63 1.56 -18.13
CA ASP A 2 -22.44 2.78 -18.90
C ASP A 2 -20.98 2.96 -19.32
N THR A 3 -20.71 2.76 -20.61
CA THR A 3 -19.41 3.01 -21.25
C THR A 3 -18.90 4.44 -20.98
N ALA A 4 -19.81 5.41 -20.83
CA ALA A 4 -19.50 6.78 -20.43
C ALA A 4 -18.93 6.89 -19.00
N ALA A 5 -19.40 6.09 -18.05
CA ALA A 5 -18.88 6.07 -16.67
C ALA A 5 -17.47 5.46 -16.60
N ILE A 6 -17.19 4.47 -17.45
CA ILE A 6 -15.87 3.85 -17.58
C ILE A 6 -14.87 4.84 -18.21
N LEU A 7 -15.27 5.51 -19.31
CA LEU A 7 -14.44 6.51 -19.99
C LEU A 7 -14.13 7.73 -19.11
N THR A 8 -15.11 8.21 -18.33
CA THR A 8 -14.90 9.33 -17.39
C THR A 8 -14.03 8.93 -16.21
N GLY A 9 -14.16 7.70 -15.71
CA GLY A 9 -13.26 7.12 -14.71
C GLY A 9 -11.82 7.02 -15.23
N PHE A 10 -11.62 6.48 -16.43
CA PHE A 10 -10.32 6.38 -17.08
C PHE A 10 -9.68 7.75 -17.34
N GLY A 11 -10.48 8.72 -17.77
CA GLY A 11 -10.04 10.11 -17.96
C GLY A 11 -9.52 10.75 -16.67
N GLN A 12 -10.05 10.40 -15.50
CA GLN A 12 -9.52 10.89 -14.22
C GLN A 12 -8.20 10.21 -13.84
N TYR A 13 -8.01 8.93 -14.13
CA TYR A 13 -6.72 8.27 -13.91
C TYR A 13 -5.61 8.82 -14.83
N LEU A 14 -5.94 9.13 -16.09
CA LEU A 14 -5.02 9.85 -16.99
C LEU A 14 -4.70 11.28 -16.52
N ARG A 15 -5.64 11.95 -15.85
CA ARG A 15 -5.40 13.27 -15.26
C ARG A 15 -4.45 13.23 -14.06
N TYR A 16 -4.38 12.12 -13.31
CA TYR A 16 -3.31 11.97 -12.30
C TYR A 16 -1.92 11.98 -12.95
N LEU A 17 -1.78 11.42 -14.14
CA LEU A 17 -0.48 11.39 -14.85
C LEU A 17 -0.12 12.75 -15.47
N THR A 18 -1.11 13.49 -15.97
CA THR A 18 -0.87 14.72 -16.75
C THR A 18 -1.03 16.02 -15.95
N ARG A 19 -1.87 16.03 -14.91
CA ARG A 19 -2.13 17.18 -14.03
C ARG A 19 -2.37 16.70 -12.59
N PRO A 20 -1.31 16.25 -11.89
CA PRO A 20 -1.43 15.57 -10.60
C PRO A 20 -2.05 16.46 -9.51
N VAL A 21 -1.64 17.72 -9.40
CA VAL A 21 -2.11 18.62 -8.33
C VAL A 21 -3.60 18.93 -8.45
N ASP A 22 -4.07 19.23 -9.67
CA ASP A 22 -5.48 19.56 -9.92
C ASP A 22 -6.39 18.35 -9.75
N SER A 23 -5.94 17.17 -10.18
CA SER A 23 -6.69 15.91 -10.05
C SER A 23 -6.76 15.44 -8.59
N ILE A 24 -5.70 15.59 -7.80
CA ILE A 24 -5.72 15.33 -6.35
C ILE A 24 -6.73 16.26 -5.67
N ARG A 25 -6.70 17.56 -5.99
CA ARG A 25 -7.67 18.52 -5.45
C ARG A 25 -9.10 18.12 -5.77
N GLN A 26 -9.39 17.77 -7.03
CA GLN A 26 -10.71 17.31 -7.45
C GLN A 26 -11.12 16.01 -6.73
N ALA A 27 -10.20 15.07 -6.54
CA ALA A 27 -10.50 13.81 -5.87
C ALA A 27 -10.83 13.97 -4.38
N VAL A 28 -10.17 14.91 -3.70
CA VAL A 28 -10.45 15.26 -2.29
C VAL A 28 -11.76 16.04 -2.15
N GLN A 29 -12.12 16.86 -3.15
CA GLN A 29 -13.38 17.62 -3.14
C GLN A 29 -14.59 16.76 -3.50
N TYR A 30 -14.44 15.86 -4.49
CA TYR A 30 -15.50 14.96 -4.95
C TYR A 30 -15.22 13.53 -4.45
N LEU A 31 -15.42 13.34 -3.15
CA LEU A 31 -15.16 12.08 -2.47
C LEU A 31 -16.09 10.98 -3.01
N ASN A 32 -15.51 9.90 -3.52
CA ASN A 32 -16.25 8.73 -3.96
C ASN A 32 -15.65 7.48 -3.30
N PRO A 33 -16.36 6.86 -2.33
CA PRO A 33 -15.82 5.71 -1.58
C PRO A 33 -15.61 4.47 -2.46
N HIS A 34 -16.35 4.33 -3.57
CA HIS A 34 -16.17 3.21 -4.49
C HIS A 34 -14.81 3.26 -5.18
N ARG A 35 -14.24 4.46 -5.40
CA ARG A 35 -12.91 4.58 -6.01
C ARG A 35 -11.81 4.11 -5.09
N LEU A 36 -11.97 4.33 -3.79
CA LEU A 36 -11.05 3.79 -2.79
C LEU A 36 -11.03 2.27 -2.83
N LEU A 37 -12.21 1.64 -2.87
CA LEU A 37 -12.33 0.20 -2.97
C LEU A 37 -11.67 -0.34 -4.25
N VAL A 38 -11.94 0.27 -5.40
CA VAL A 38 -11.35 -0.17 -6.67
C VAL A 38 -9.82 -0.05 -6.65
N VAL A 39 -9.28 1.10 -6.22
CA VAL A 39 -7.84 1.34 -6.23
C VAL A 39 -7.12 0.49 -5.19
N SER A 40 -7.69 0.31 -3.99
CA SER A 40 -7.14 -0.59 -2.97
C SER A 40 -7.18 -2.05 -3.39
N LEU A 41 -8.23 -2.52 -4.07
CA LEU A 41 -8.27 -3.88 -4.62
C LEU A 41 -7.22 -4.09 -5.71
N ILE A 42 -6.97 -3.10 -6.56
CA ILE A 42 -5.90 -3.15 -7.56
C ILE A 42 -4.54 -3.23 -6.87
N HIS A 43 -4.28 -2.35 -5.90
CA HIS A 43 -3.05 -2.37 -5.12
C HIS A 43 -2.84 -3.70 -4.38
N ALA A 44 -3.91 -4.24 -3.79
CA ALA A 44 -3.92 -5.55 -3.15
C ALA A 44 -3.57 -6.68 -4.13
N ALA A 45 -4.19 -6.69 -5.31
CA ALA A 45 -3.87 -7.67 -6.34
C ALA A 45 -2.39 -7.60 -6.76
N LEU A 46 -1.84 -6.39 -6.88
CA LEU A 46 -0.40 -6.20 -7.14
C LEU A 46 0.47 -6.69 -5.97
N GLY A 47 0.02 -6.49 -4.71
CA GLY A 47 0.63 -7.09 -3.51
C GLY A 47 0.71 -8.61 -3.59
N GLY A 48 -0.40 -9.26 -3.93
CA GLY A 48 -0.44 -10.71 -4.12
C GLY A 48 0.49 -11.18 -5.24
N LEU A 49 0.48 -10.51 -6.40
CA LEU A 49 1.38 -10.83 -7.51
C LEU A 49 2.86 -10.65 -7.13
N ALA A 50 3.18 -9.60 -6.36
CA ALA A 50 4.54 -9.37 -5.89
C ALA A 50 5.03 -10.51 -5.00
N MET A 51 4.19 -11.00 -4.09
CA MET A 51 4.55 -12.10 -3.21
C MET A 51 4.86 -13.39 -3.98
N ILE A 52 4.05 -13.75 -4.99
CA ILE A 52 4.33 -14.89 -5.87
C ILE A 52 5.65 -14.69 -6.63
N ARG A 53 5.91 -13.49 -7.15
CA ARG A 53 7.12 -13.23 -7.94
C ARG A 53 8.39 -13.25 -7.09
N VAL A 54 8.33 -12.80 -5.84
CA VAL A 54 9.46 -12.86 -4.91
C VAL A 54 9.73 -14.30 -4.46
N ASP A 55 8.69 -15.13 -4.35
CA ASP A 55 8.80 -16.58 -4.08
C ASP A 55 9.52 -17.30 -5.24
N GLN A 56 9.15 -17.00 -6.49
CA GLN A 56 9.82 -17.54 -7.67
C GLN A 56 11.31 -17.17 -7.78
N LEU A 57 11.76 -16.13 -7.08
CA LEU A 57 13.17 -15.72 -7.04
C LEU A 57 13.98 -16.48 -5.96
N GLY A 58 13.35 -17.39 -5.20
CA GLY A 58 13.99 -18.15 -4.12
C GLY A 58 14.32 -17.31 -2.88
N THR A 59 14.06 -15.99 -2.91
CA THR A 59 14.31 -15.06 -1.81
C THR A 59 13.43 -15.30 -0.59
N LEU A 60 12.29 -15.98 -0.75
CA LEU A 60 11.36 -16.31 0.32
C LEU A 60 11.48 -17.76 0.82
N ASP A 61 12.41 -18.57 0.28
CA ASP A 61 12.53 -19.99 0.66
C ASP A 61 12.72 -20.17 2.17
N LEU A 62 13.45 -19.26 2.83
CA LEU A 62 13.61 -19.27 4.29
C LEU A 62 12.34 -18.85 5.05
N LEU A 63 11.56 -17.87 4.55
CA LEU A 63 10.34 -17.38 5.22
C LEU A 63 9.11 -18.26 4.95
N LEU A 64 9.08 -18.97 3.83
CA LEU A 64 7.96 -19.80 3.37
C LEU A 64 8.10 -21.27 3.73
N GLN A 65 9.28 -21.74 4.14
CA GLN A 65 9.45 -23.08 4.73
C GLN A 65 8.45 -23.35 5.86
N LEU A 66 8.03 -22.30 6.59
CA LEU A 66 7.04 -22.34 7.68
C LEU A 66 5.62 -22.65 7.24
N THR A 67 5.23 -22.14 6.07
CA THR A 67 3.88 -22.29 5.51
C THR A 67 3.80 -23.43 4.51
N GLN A 68 4.93 -23.87 3.96
CA GLN A 68 5.00 -24.96 2.99
C GLN A 68 4.87 -26.37 3.60
N VAL A 69 5.10 -26.55 4.91
CA VAL A 69 5.04 -27.89 5.57
C VAL A 69 3.67 -28.59 5.39
N HIS A 70 2.59 -27.86 5.06
CA HIS A 70 1.27 -28.45 4.77
C HIS A 70 0.72 -28.21 3.35
N LEU A 71 1.36 -27.37 2.52
CA LEU A 71 0.89 -27.06 1.15
C LEU A 71 1.65 -27.78 0.03
N ALA A 72 2.65 -28.60 0.37
CA ALA A 72 3.55 -29.29 -0.55
C ALA A 72 2.90 -30.25 -1.58
N ALA A 73 1.59 -30.49 -1.53
CA ALA A 73 0.91 -31.38 -2.47
C ALA A 73 0.47 -30.70 -3.79
N ASN A 74 0.28 -29.37 -3.84
CA ASN A 74 -0.18 -28.70 -5.06
C ASN A 74 0.37 -27.26 -5.23
N PRO A 75 1.23 -27.00 -6.24
CA PRO A 75 1.84 -25.69 -6.48
C PRO A 75 0.82 -24.59 -6.81
N PHE A 76 -0.33 -24.96 -7.36
CA PHE A 76 -1.41 -24.00 -7.64
C PHE A 76 -2.05 -23.47 -6.34
N ILE A 77 -2.28 -24.36 -5.37
CA ILE A 77 -2.88 -23.99 -4.08
C ILE A 77 -1.89 -23.14 -3.27
N ALA A 78 -0.60 -23.49 -3.31
CA ALA A 78 0.47 -22.68 -2.72
C ALA A 78 0.51 -21.26 -3.34
N GLY A 79 0.44 -21.15 -4.67
CA GLY A 79 0.39 -19.86 -5.37
C GLY A 79 -0.82 -19.01 -4.97
N ILE A 80 -2.01 -19.60 -4.84
CA ILE A 80 -3.22 -18.90 -4.37
C ILE A 80 -3.06 -18.43 -2.92
N PHE A 81 -2.51 -19.27 -2.05
CA PHE A 81 -2.29 -18.91 -0.66
C PHE A 81 -1.32 -17.71 -0.55
N LEU A 82 -0.20 -17.75 -1.26
CA LEU A 82 0.76 -16.63 -1.32
C LEU A 82 0.13 -15.36 -1.89
N PHE A 83 -0.70 -15.50 -2.92
CA PHE A 83 -1.45 -14.38 -3.49
C PHE A 83 -2.34 -13.71 -2.44
N ILE A 84 -3.13 -14.51 -1.72
CA ILE A 84 -4.06 -14.00 -0.69
C ILE A 84 -3.28 -13.32 0.43
N GLN A 85 -2.15 -13.88 0.86
CA GLN A 85 -1.30 -13.28 1.88
C GLN A 85 -0.72 -11.94 1.44
N GLY A 86 -0.14 -11.87 0.24
CA GLY A 86 0.40 -10.61 -0.29
C GLY A 86 -0.68 -9.55 -0.50
N ALA A 87 -1.87 -9.96 -0.96
CA ALA A 87 -3.00 -9.06 -1.14
C ALA A 87 -3.57 -8.56 0.19
N GLY A 88 -3.73 -9.44 1.17
CA GLY A 88 -4.18 -9.10 2.51
C GLY A 88 -3.20 -8.14 3.20
N LEU A 89 -1.91 -8.38 3.07
CA LEU A 89 -0.85 -7.57 3.66
C LEU A 89 -0.82 -6.15 3.07
N ALA A 90 -0.99 -6.01 1.74
CA ALA A 90 -1.15 -4.70 1.09
C ALA A 90 -2.39 -3.94 1.61
N LEU A 91 -3.54 -4.60 1.72
CA LEU A 91 -4.76 -3.98 2.27
C LEU A 91 -4.59 -3.55 3.72
N VAL A 92 -3.98 -4.40 4.55
CA VAL A 92 -3.72 -4.08 5.96
C VAL A 92 -2.83 -2.85 6.06
N PHE A 93 -1.78 -2.73 5.25
CA PHE A 93 -0.93 -1.54 5.27
C PHE A 93 -1.64 -0.28 4.81
N ASP A 94 -2.45 -0.33 3.75
CA ASP A 94 -3.23 0.82 3.29
C ASP A 94 -4.17 1.31 4.40
N TRP A 95 -4.93 0.39 5.00
CA TRP A 95 -5.87 0.73 6.07
C TRP A 95 -5.19 1.16 7.36
N LEU A 96 -4.05 0.56 7.72
CA LEU A 96 -3.26 0.98 8.86
C LEU A 96 -2.77 2.42 8.67
N LEU A 97 -2.27 2.78 7.49
CA LEU A 97 -1.82 4.13 7.19
C LEU A 97 -2.97 5.14 7.25
N ILE A 98 -4.14 4.81 6.69
CA ILE A 98 -5.36 5.61 6.78
C ILE A 98 -5.77 5.81 8.25
N LEU A 99 -5.75 4.73 9.05
CA LEU A 99 -6.13 4.77 10.45
C LEU A 99 -5.18 5.63 11.27
N VAL A 100 -3.86 5.46 11.12
CA VAL A 100 -2.85 6.29 11.79
C VAL A 100 -3.04 7.76 11.43
N THR A 101 -3.35 8.06 10.18
CA THR A 101 -3.61 9.43 9.71
C THR A 101 -4.86 10.01 10.36
N HIS A 102 -5.95 9.23 10.41
CA HIS A 102 -7.19 9.65 11.04
C HIS A 102 -7.02 9.90 12.54
N LEU A 103 -6.38 8.98 13.26
CA LEU A 103 -6.10 9.11 14.69
C LEU A 103 -5.19 10.32 14.97
N THR A 104 -4.17 10.54 14.14
CA THR A 104 -3.29 11.71 14.27
C THR A 104 -4.06 13.01 14.08
N LEU A 105 -4.92 13.09 13.05
CA LEU A 105 -5.79 14.25 12.82
C LEU A 105 -6.70 14.51 14.01
N GLN A 106 -7.37 13.48 14.53
CA GLN A 106 -8.36 13.60 15.57
C GLN A 106 -7.74 13.92 16.95
N TYR A 107 -6.67 13.24 17.33
CA TYR A 107 -6.12 13.32 18.69
C TYR A 107 -4.95 14.30 18.83
N VAL A 108 -4.09 14.43 17.82
CA VAL A 108 -2.92 15.33 17.88
C VAL A 108 -3.30 16.72 17.37
N PHE A 109 -3.94 16.79 16.21
CA PHE A 109 -4.31 18.07 15.58
C PHE A 109 -5.72 18.55 15.90
N LYS A 110 -6.49 17.76 16.68
CA LYS A 110 -7.86 18.09 17.12
C LYS A 110 -8.80 18.45 15.97
N ALA A 111 -8.59 17.85 14.81
CA ALA A 111 -9.38 18.07 13.61
C ALA A 111 -10.38 16.93 13.41
N PRO A 112 -11.70 17.15 13.63
CA PRO A 112 -12.71 16.09 13.62
C PRO A 112 -13.14 15.75 12.20
N PHE A 113 -12.26 15.09 11.44
CA PHE A 113 -12.61 14.53 10.13
C PHE A 113 -13.07 13.09 10.28
N ALA A 114 -14.23 12.75 9.69
CA ALA A 114 -14.71 11.38 9.65
C ALA A 114 -13.72 10.45 8.92
N LEU A 115 -13.58 9.21 9.41
CA LEU A 115 -12.68 8.20 8.83
C LEU A 115 -12.94 7.99 7.33
N THR A 116 -14.20 7.97 6.89
CA THR A 116 -14.58 7.80 5.48
C THR A 116 -14.04 8.92 4.59
N ARG A 117 -14.00 10.15 5.10
CA ARG A 117 -13.47 11.31 4.39
C ARG A 117 -11.95 11.28 4.31
N VAL A 118 -11.28 10.88 5.39
CA VAL A 118 -9.83 10.65 5.38
C VAL A 118 -9.51 9.52 4.40
N ALA A 119 -10.18 8.38 4.49
CA ALA A 119 -9.97 7.23 3.61
C ALA A 119 -10.15 7.59 2.13
N ALA A 120 -11.20 8.33 1.77
CA ALA A 120 -11.40 8.75 0.39
C ALA A 120 -10.32 9.74 -0.12
N SER A 121 -9.64 10.48 0.76
CA SER A 121 -8.49 11.32 0.38
C SER A 121 -7.22 10.51 0.04
N PHE A 122 -7.18 9.23 0.40
CA PHE A 122 -6.06 8.32 0.08
C PHE A 122 -6.16 7.69 -1.31
N VAL A 123 -7.27 7.84 -2.04
CA VAL A 123 -7.42 7.34 -3.41
C VAL A 123 -6.21 7.67 -4.31
N PRO A 124 -5.75 8.94 -4.41
CA PRO A 124 -4.57 9.26 -5.21
C PRO A 124 -3.29 8.64 -4.64
N VAL A 125 -3.15 8.56 -3.30
CA VAL A 125 -1.96 7.98 -2.64
C VAL A 125 -1.80 6.52 -3.05
N ILE A 126 -2.87 5.73 -2.89
CA ILE A 126 -2.87 4.29 -3.22
C ILE A 126 -2.71 4.09 -4.73
N PHE A 127 -3.24 5.00 -5.56
CA PHE A 127 -3.04 4.94 -7.01
C PHE A 127 -1.56 5.03 -7.40
N TYR A 128 -0.80 5.97 -6.82
CA TYR A 128 0.64 6.06 -7.09
C TYR A 128 1.40 4.88 -6.50
N LEU A 129 1.05 4.40 -5.31
CA LEU A 129 1.66 3.18 -4.75
C LEU A 129 1.47 1.99 -5.70
N ALA A 130 0.25 1.76 -6.18
CA ALA A 130 -0.06 0.71 -7.15
C ALA A 130 0.72 0.88 -8.46
N LEU A 131 0.81 2.10 -8.99
CA LEU A 131 1.55 2.37 -10.22
C LEU A 131 3.04 2.02 -10.08
N PHE A 132 3.68 2.46 -8.99
CA PHE A 132 5.10 2.19 -8.76
C PHE A 132 5.36 0.73 -8.38
N GLN A 133 4.42 0.07 -7.69
CA GLN A 133 4.50 -1.36 -7.45
C GLN A 133 4.40 -2.16 -8.74
N LEU A 134 3.53 -1.78 -9.67
CA LEU A 134 3.46 -2.40 -11.00
C LEU A 134 4.80 -2.24 -11.74
N LEU A 135 5.39 -1.04 -11.74
CA LEU A 135 6.70 -0.79 -12.36
C LEU A 135 7.82 -1.61 -11.69
N ALA A 136 7.79 -1.71 -10.36
CA ALA A 136 8.71 -2.54 -9.59
C ALA A 136 8.57 -4.03 -9.94
N LEU A 137 7.34 -4.52 -10.12
CA LEU A 137 7.07 -5.89 -10.54
C LEU A 137 7.62 -6.20 -11.94
N MET A 138 7.52 -5.24 -12.86
CA MET A 138 8.06 -5.40 -14.21
C MET A 138 9.59 -5.44 -14.25
N SER A 139 10.26 -4.78 -13.29
CA SER A 139 11.72 -4.73 -13.20
C SER A 139 12.34 -5.83 -12.32
N LEU A 140 11.52 -6.49 -11.48
CA LEU A 140 11.97 -7.45 -10.47
C LEU A 140 12.77 -8.62 -11.06
N THR A 141 12.41 -9.11 -12.24
CA THR A 141 13.08 -10.26 -12.89
C THR A 141 14.41 -9.90 -13.53
N LEU A 142 14.67 -8.63 -13.79
CA LEU A 142 15.87 -8.16 -14.51
C LEU A 142 16.94 -7.68 -13.52
N VAL A 143 16.56 -6.81 -12.58
CA VAL A 143 17.47 -6.20 -11.61
C VAL A 143 16.72 -5.94 -10.29
N PRO A 144 16.88 -6.79 -9.24
CA PRO A 144 16.16 -6.62 -7.97
C PRO A 144 16.41 -5.26 -7.30
N VAL A 145 17.62 -4.71 -7.42
CA VAL A 145 17.98 -3.40 -6.87
C VAL A 145 17.19 -2.27 -7.53
N SER A 146 16.93 -2.33 -8.84
CA SER A 146 16.14 -1.29 -9.52
C SER A 146 14.67 -1.36 -9.12
N SER A 147 14.15 -2.56 -8.85
CA SER A 147 12.81 -2.76 -8.30
C SER A 147 12.68 -2.11 -6.91
N LEU A 148 13.66 -2.30 -6.02
CA LEU A 148 13.71 -1.64 -4.71
C LEU A 148 13.77 -0.11 -4.82
N LEU A 149 14.61 0.41 -5.71
CA LEU A 149 14.70 1.87 -5.95
C LEU A 149 13.40 2.43 -6.53
N THR A 150 12.71 1.65 -7.38
CA THR A 150 11.40 2.02 -7.94
C THR A 150 10.33 2.07 -6.85
N LEU A 151 10.32 1.11 -5.93
CA LEU A 151 9.43 1.12 -4.76
C LEU A 151 9.73 2.31 -3.84
N ALA A 152 11.01 2.61 -3.60
CA ALA A 152 11.42 3.76 -2.78
C ALA A 152 10.98 5.10 -3.41
N ALA A 153 11.14 5.25 -4.73
CA ALA A 153 10.64 6.40 -5.47
C ALA A 153 9.12 6.50 -5.41
N GLY A 154 8.42 5.36 -5.54
CA GLY A 154 6.97 5.28 -5.40
C GLY A 154 6.48 5.71 -4.03
N LEU A 155 7.16 5.27 -2.96
CA LEU A 155 6.88 5.70 -1.60
C LEU A 155 7.07 7.22 -1.48
N ALA A 156 8.20 7.78 -1.93
CA ALA A 156 8.45 9.22 -1.86
C ALA A 156 7.35 10.05 -2.57
N ILE A 157 6.91 9.60 -3.74
CA ILE A 157 5.81 10.24 -4.49
C ILE A 157 4.48 10.08 -3.76
N ALA A 158 4.18 8.90 -3.22
CA ALA A 158 2.98 8.67 -2.43
C ALA A 158 2.92 9.57 -1.19
N LEU A 159 4.05 9.83 -0.53
CA LEU A 159 4.15 10.77 0.59
C LEU A 159 3.90 12.22 0.17
N LEU A 160 4.43 12.63 -0.99
CA LEU A 160 4.16 13.95 -1.56
C LEU A 160 2.66 14.11 -1.89
N VAL A 161 2.05 13.06 -2.46
CA VAL A 161 0.62 13.03 -2.77
C VAL A 161 -0.22 13.06 -1.50
N LEU A 162 0.20 12.35 -0.45
CA LEU A 162 -0.44 12.40 0.87
C LEU A 162 -0.38 13.82 1.45
N TYR A 163 0.77 14.48 1.38
CA TYR A 163 0.91 15.88 1.78
C TYR A 163 -0.07 16.80 1.03
N LEU A 164 -0.16 16.66 -0.30
CA LEU A 164 -1.10 17.44 -1.09
C LEU A 164 -2.57 17.13 -0.73
N ALA A 165 -2.90 15.85 -0.54
CA ALA A 165 -4.26 15.43 -0.18
C ALA A 165 -4.68 15.97 1.19
N ILE A 166 -3.81 15.87 2.21
CA ILE A 166 -4.06 16.40 3.55
C ILE A 166 -4.16 17.92 3.54
N ARG A 167 -3.31 18.61 2.76
CA ARG A 167 -3.41 20.07 2.60
C ARG A 167 -4.76 20.49 2.04
N GLN A 168 -5.25 19.80 1.01
CA GLN A 168 -6.57 20.08 0.43
C GLN A 168 -7.72 19.70 1.38
N LEU A 169 -7.55 18.67 2.20
CA LEU A 169 -8.56 18.22 3.15
C LEU A 169 -8.70 19.17 4.35
N THR A 170 -7.57 19.61 4.89
CA THR A 170 -7.51 20.34 6.18
C THR A 170 -7.43 21.85 6.02
N GLY A 171 -6.91 22.34 4.88
CA GLY A 171 -6.60 23.76 4.70
C GLY A 171 -5.48 24.28 5.61
N PHE A 172 -4.69 23.38 6.21
CA PHE A 172 -3.59 23.76 7.09
C PHE A 172 -2.43 24.43 6.33
N ASP A 173 -1.67 25.24 7.06
CA ASP A 173 -0.41 25.81 6.59
C ASP A 173 0.62 24.71 6.28
N GLU A 174 1.57 25.02 5.40
CA GLU A 174 2.55 24.06 4.86
C GLU A 174 3.34 23.36 5.97
N ASN A 175 3.79 24.11 6.99
CA ASN A 175 4.53 23.57 8.12
C ASN A 175 3.70 22.56 8.94
N ARG A 176 2.41 22.85 9.15
CA ARG A 176 1.52 21.95 9.91
C ARG A 176 1.23 20.67 9.14
N CYS A 177 0.98 20.77 7.84
CA CYS A 177 0.83 19.61 6.97
C CYS A 177 2.09 18.76 6.91
N PHE A 178 3.26 19.39 6.79
CA PHE A 178 4.54 18.68 6.77
C PHE A 178 4.76 17.90 8.07
N VAL A 179 4.63 18.56 9.23
CA VAL A 179 4.78 17.91 10.55
C VAL A 179 3.79 16.75 10.70
N LEU A 180 2.53 16.92 10.28
CA LEU A 180 1.53 15.86 10.34
C LEU A 180 1.95 14.65 9.51
N VAL A 181 2.30 14.84 8.24
CA VAL A 181 2.67 13.74 7.34
C VAL A 181 3.93 13.04 7.84
N THR A 182 4.95 13.78 8.26
CA THR A 182 6.16 13.21 8.85
C THR A 182 5.84 12.39 10.10
N PHE A 183 5.00 12.92 11.01
CA PHE A 183 4.60 12.20 12.22
C PHE A 183 3.85 10.90 11.88
N VAL A 184 2.89 10.96 10.96
CA VAL A 184 2.14 9.78 10.49
C VAL A 184 3.08 8.70 9.96
N ILE A 185 4.06 9.07 9.12
CA ILE A 185 5.02 8.11 8.55
C ILE A 185 5.89 7.51 9.63
N VAL A 186 6.40 8.31 10.57
CA VAL A 186 7.25 7.81 11.67
C VAL A 186 6.46 6.81 12.52
N VAL A 187 5.21 7.14 12.88
CA VAL A 187 4.35 6.22 13.64
C VAL A 187 4.05 4.96 12.82
N PHE A 188 3.65 5.10 11.56
CA PHE A 188 3.36 3.98 10.67
C PHE A 188 4.56 3.05 10.54
N THR A 189 5.72 3.56 10.17
CA THR A 189 6.95 2.77 10.01
C THR A 189 7.41 2.13 11.32
N SER A 190 7.24 2.81 12.46
CA SER A 190 7.51 2.23 13.78
C SER A 190 6.58 1.06 14.10
N LEU A 191 5.28 1.19 13.80
CA LEU A 191 4.31 0.11 13.98
C LEU A 191 4.62 -1.07 13.06
N VAL A 192 4.91 -0.82 11.78
CA VAL A 192 5.31 -1.87 10.84
C VAL A 192 6.58 -2.58 11.33
N SER A 193 7.60 -1.83 11.73
CA SER A 193 8.84 -2.39 12.26
C SER A 193 8.61 -3.20 13.53
N LEU A 194 7.76 -2.73 14.44
CA LEU A 194 7.39 -3.47 15.65
C LEU A 194 6.71 -4.79 15.31
N VAL A 195 5.74 -4.78 14.40
CA VAL A 195 5.02 -5.99 13.97
C VAL A 195 5.97 -6.99 13.31
N VAL A 196 6.84 -6.53 12.42
CA VAL A 196 7.85 -7.38 11.79
C VAL A 196 8.81 -7.95 12.83
N ASN A 197 9.31 -7.13 13.75
CA ASN A 197 10.23 -7.57 14.81
C ASN A 197 9.59 -8.53 15.81
N LEU A 198 8.29 -8.37 16.11
CA LEU A 198 7.54 -9.32 16.95
C LEU A 198 7.25 -10.62 16.22
N ALA A 199 7.09 -10.56 14.89
CA ALA A 199 6.91 -11.74 14.06
C ALA A 199 8.21 -12.55 13.92
N MET A 200 9.39 -11.90 13.89
CA MET A 200 10.67 -12.56 13.63
C MET A 200 11.01 -13.73 14.58
N PRO A 201 10.87 -13.63 15.92
CA PRO A 201 11.12 -14.76 16.82
C PRO A 201 10.18 -15.93 16.59
N VAL A 202 8.90 -15.66 16.29
CA VAL A 202 7.91 -16.69 15.97
C VAL A 202 8.26 -17.35 14.64
N LEU A 203 8.64 -16.55 13.64
CA LEU A 203 9.12 -17.04 12.36
C LEU A 203 10.37 -17.93 12.54
N MET A 204 11.35 -17.50 13.33
CA MET A 204 12.55 -18.29 13.63
C MET A 204 12.24 -19.61 14.35
N LEU A 205 11.38 -19.59 15.38
CA LEU A 205 10.97 -20.80 16.11
C LEU A 205 10.25 -21.81 15.21
N LEU A 206 9.36 -21.33 14.34
CA LEU A 206 8.70 -22.19 13.37
C LEU A 206 9.72 -22.75 12.35
N LEU A 207 10.81 -22.03 12.07
CA LEU A 207 11.80 -22.37 11.04
C LEU A 207 12.66 -23.51 11.53
N GLU A 208 13.13 -23.38 12.77
CA GLU A 208 13.83 -24.42 13.52
C GLU A 208 12.99 -25.70 13.62
N GLN A 209 11.66 -25.60 13.78
CA GLN A 209 10.76 -26.77 13.82
C GLN A 209 10.48 -27.39 12.44
N SER A 210 10.64 -26.64 11.35
CA SER A 210 10.38 -27.10 9.98
C SER A 210 11.58 -27.75 9.28
N LEU A 211 12.79 -27.55 9.79
CA LEU A 211 14.00 -28.20 9.29
C LEU A 211 14.09 -29.64 9.82
N PRO A 212 14.15 -30.67 8.96
CA PRO A 212 14.39 -32.03 9.42
C PRO A 212 15.80 -32.15 10.01
N LEU A 213 15.91 -32.86 11.14
CA LEU A 213 17.18 -33.38 11.67
C LEU A 213 17.91 -34.23 10.63
#